data_AF-A0A1P8WAY6-F1
#
_entry.id   AF-A0A1P8WAY6-F1
#
_cell.length_a   1.000
_cell.length_b   1.000
_cell.length_c   1.000
_cell.angle_alpha   90.00
_cell.angle_beta   90.00
_cell.angle_gamma   90.00
#
_symmetry.space_group_name_H-M   'P 1'
#
loop_
_entity.id
_entity.type
_entity.pdbx_description
1 polymer ?
#
loop_
_entity_poly.entity_id
_entity_poly.type
_entity_poly.pdbx_seq_one_letter_code
_entity_poly.pdbx_strand_id
1 'polypeptide(L)'
;MITLTSGKVHDEIDFAAIQRTYDDAMPAEGLRGQNISGPYDLYSVETLRDRHGLRRPHGTPTDAFVFAEGEPSKRQVTKIGGLPYWPAAKPWPTNADGSPMWFMAQINFCDSLDLVPELPGDILLILTEDEAGWCYDDCKSMHFIWENVTDQELISQQKFPEFDYEYTHFDGYGVIYRTADYPEASAAAEELDVRDNYCIAVLPAVKIGGVPDHLYRGCVSGGVYIAQLASVNAVPEIRYPWANRETPYDGGFGETSAGNYSMMIGDMGSLHLFLKPDGTITCSSETH
;
A
#
# COMPACT_ATOMS: atom_id res chain seq x y z
N MET A 1 -6.02 -17.08 12.47
CA MET A 1 -5.33 -16.66 11.24
C MET A 1 -6.35 -15.91 10.40
N ILE A 2 -5.99 -14.73 9.92
CA ILE A 2 -6.87 -13.83 9.15
C ILE A 2 -6.49 -13.79 7.66
N THR A 3 -5.64 -14.72 7.24
CA THR A 3 -5.16 -14.88 5.88
C THR A 3 -5.49 -16.27 5.36
N LEU A 4 -5.64 -16.39 4.05
CA LEU A 4 -5.85 -17.61 3.30
C LEU A 4 -4.70 -17.78 2.32
N THR A 5 -4.09 -18.95 2.32
CA THR A 5 -3.20 -19.34 1.23
C THR A 5 -4.05 -19.67 0.01
N SER A 6 -3.76 -19.02 -1.12
CA SER A 6 -4.44 -19.30 -2.38
C SER A 6 -3.46 -19.64 -3.50
N GLY A 7 -3.97 -19.86 -4.71
CA GLY A 7 -3.15 -20.05 -5.92
C GLY A 7 -2.49 -18.75 -6.42
N LYS A 8 -2.79 -17.60 -5.78
CA LYS A 8 -2.26 -16.29 -6.12
C LYS A 8 -0.81 -16.12 -5.67
N VAL A 9 -0.17 -15.06 -6.16
CA VAL A 9 1.13 -14.64 -5.66
C VAL A 9 1.00 -14.13 -4.23
N HIS A 10 0.05 -13.23 -3.98
CA HIS A 10 -0.26 -12.71 -2.64
C HIS A 10 -1.13 -13.70 -1.85
N ASP A 11 -0.93 -13.75 -0.54
CA ASP A 11 -1.93 -14.33 0.35
C ASP A 11 -3.19 -13.46 0.32
N GLU A 12 -4.35 -14.06 0.54
CA GLU A 12 -5.64 -13.37 0.51
C GLU A 12 -6.16 -13.14 1.94
N ILE A 13 -6.92 -12.07 2.13
CA ILE A 13 -7.57 -11.80 3.40
C ILE A 13 -8.79 -12.71 3.61
N ASP A 14 -8.86 -13.38 4.77
CA ASP A 14 -10.09 -14.00 5.28
C ASP A 14 -10.93 -12.93 5.96
N PHE A 15 -11.70 -12.19 5.16
CA PHE A 15 -12.53 -11.10 5.69
C PHE A 15 -13.59 -11.59 6.70
N ALA A 16 -14.08 -12.83 6.56
CA ALA A 16 -15.00 -13.41 7.52
C ALA A 16 -14.31 -13.68 8.87
N ALA A 17 -13.03 -14.08 8.88
CA ALA A 17 -12.25 -14.19 10.11
C ALA A 17 -11.98 -12.82 10.75
N ILE A 18 -11.73 -11.80 9.94
CA ILE A 18 -11.61 -10.41 10.40
C ILE A 18 -12.92 -9.96 11.07
N GLN A 19 -14.07 -10.16 10.44
CA GLN A 19 -15.38 -9.82 11.00
C GLN A 19 -15.60 -10.49 12.35
N ARG A 20 -15.43 -11.82 12.43
CA ARG A 20 -15.53 -12.56 13.71
C ARG A 20 -14.59 -12.02 14.80
N THR A 21 -13.43 -11.51 14.41
CA THR A 21 -12.44 -10.99 15.36
C THR A 21 -12.88 -9.67 15.98
N TYR A 22 -13.50 -8.78 15.20
CA TYR A 22 -13.82 -7.42 15.65
C TYR A 22 -15.28 -7.19 16.01
N ASP A 23 -16.23 -7.96 15.46
CA ASP A 23 -17.64 -7.92 15.85
C ASP A 23 -17.80 -8.21 17.36
N ASP A 24 -17.01 -9.14 17.89
CA ASP A 24 -17.07 -9.55 19.31
C ASP A 24 -16.30 -8.58 20.24
N ALA A 25 -15.35 -7.81 19.70
CA ALA A 25 -14.35 -7.10 20.48
C ALA A 25 -14.54 -5.58 20.54
N MET A 26 -15.28 -4.98 19.60
CA MET A 26 -15.31 -3.53 19.41
C MET A 26 -16.75 -3.00 19.32
N PRO A 27 -17.15 -2.02 20.15
CA PRO A 27 -18.42 -1.33 19.95
C PRO A 27 -18.41 -0.55 18.63
N ALA A 28 -19.57 -0.48 17.99
CA ALA A 28 -19.79 0.21 16.72
C ALA A 28 -19.33 1.69 16.69
N GLU A 29 -19.20 2.31 17.86
CA GLU A 29 -18.78 3.70 18.08
C GLU A 29 -17.27 3.92 17.85
N GLY A 30 -16.46 2.84 17.79
CA GLY A 30 -15.02 2.92 17.52
C GLY A 30 -14.66 2.94 16.03
N LEU A 31 -15.62 2.67 15.13
CA LEU A 31 -15.37 2.63 13.69
C LEU A 31 -15.13 4.03 13.15
N ARG A 32 -14.15 4.14 12.25
CA ARG A 32 -13.78 5.36 11.53
C ARG A 32 -13.35 5.06 10.10
N GLY A 33 -13.41 6.06 9.24
CA GLY A 33 -12.54 6.03 8.05
C GLY A 33 -11.08 6.15 8.48
N GLN A 34 -10.15 5.69 7.64
CA GLN A 34 -8.71 5.87 7.83
C GLN A 34 -7.94 5.23 6.65
N ASN A 35 -6.63 5.49 6.59
CA ASN A 35 -5.73 4.77 5.71
C ASN A 35 -5.76 3.27 6.03
N ILE A 36 -5.87 2.45 4.99
CA ILE A 36 -5.91 1.00 5.13
C ILE A 36 -4.48 0.49 5.18
N SER A 37 -4.03 0.17 6.39
CA SER A 37 -2.70 -0.41 6.65
C SER A 37 -2.82 -1.81 7.19
N GLY A 38 -3.81 -2.04 8.05
CA GLY A 38 -4.03 -3.29 8.75
C GLY A 38 -5.46 -3.84 8.62
N PRO A 39 -5.68 -5.06 9.14
CA PRO A 39 -6.96 -5.76 9.14
C PRO A 39 -8.13 -4.97 9.77
N TYR A 40 -7.85 -4.23 10.85
CA TYR A 40 -8.86 -3.40 11.51
C TYR A 40 -9.35 -2.24 10.63
N ASP A 41 -8.44 -1.60 9.91
CA ASP A 41 -8.77 -0.48 9.04
C ASP A 41 -9.74 -0.91 7.94
N LEU A 42 -9.41 -2.06 7.33
CA LEU A 42 -10.24 -2.68 6.31
C LEU A 42 -11.62 -3.06 6.85
N TYR A 43 -11.65 -3.71 8.02
CA TYR A 43 -12.90 -4.05 8.70
C TYR A 43 -13.77 -2.82 8.94
N SER A 44 -13.18 -1.75 9.48
CA SER A 44 -13.87 -0.52 9.84
C SER A 44 -14.53 0.10 8.62
N VAL A 45 -13.78 0.30 7.54
CA VAL A 45 -14.30 0.94 6.32
C VAL A 45 -15.35 0.07 5.63
N GLU A 46 -15.11 -1.24 5.46
CA GLU A 46 -16.09 -2.12 4.82
C GLU A 46 -17.39 -2.24 5.65
N THR A 47 -17.29 -2.29 6.97
CA THR A 47 -18.48 -2.29 7.86
C THR A 47 -19.26 -0.98 7.77
N LEU A 48 -18.57 0.17 7.71
CA LEU A 48 -19.21 1.47 7.52
C LEU A 48 -19.90 1.55 6.15
N ARG A 49 -19.27 1.03 5.09
CA ARG A 49 -19.88 0.95 3.76
C ARG A 49 -21.18 0.17 3.76
N ASP A 50 -21.20 -0.98 4.43
CA ASP A 50 -22.40 -1.82 4.53
C ASP A 50 -23.48 -1.17 5.40
N ARG A 51 -23.11 -0.67 6.57
CA ARG A 51 -24.04 -0.06 7.53
C ARG A 51 -24.76 1.16 6.97
N HIS A 52 -24.04 1.99 6.23
CA HIS A 52 -24.56 3.25 5.68
C HIS A 52 -25.00 3.12 4.22
N GLY A 53 -25.01 1.90 3.67
CA GLY A 53 -25.43 1.65 2.30
C GLY A 53 -24.63 2.47 1.28
N LEU A 54 -23.32 2.60 1.48
CA LEU A 54 -22.44 3.38 0.61
C LEU A 54 -21.98 2.62 -0.63
N ARG A 55 -22.16 1.29 -0.66
CA ARG A 55 -21.90 0.51 -1.88
C ARG A 55 -22.80 0.99 -3.01
N ARG A 56 -22.24 1.06 -4.22
CA ARG A 56 -22.95 1.46 -5.45
C ARG A 56 -22.89 0.32 -6.47
N PRO A 57 -23.91 0.17 -7.35
CA PRO A 57 -23.91 -0.87 -8.38
C PRO A 57 -22.72 -0.83 -9.33
N HIS A 58 -22.11 0.34 -9.51
CA HIS A 58 -20.99 0.59 -10.41
C HIS A 58 -19.71 0.97 -9.64
N GLY A 59 -19.42 0.28 -8.54
CA GLY A 59 -18.12 0.43 -7.87
C GLY A 59 -16.97 0.12 -8.81
N THR A 60 -15.90 0.91 -8.75
CA THR A 60 -14.67 0.68 -9.53
C THR A 60 -13.86 -0.42 -8.83
N PRO A 61 -13.65 -1.59 -9.43
CA PRO A 61 -12.95 -2.69 -8.78
C PRO A 61 -11.51 -2.31 -8.38
N THR A 62 -11.10 -2.76 -7.20
CA THR A 62 -9.84 -2.38 -6.55
C THR A 62 -9.28 -3.59 -5.79
N ASP A 63 -7.98 -3.85 -5.92
CA ASP A 63 -7.24 -4.72 -5.02
C ASP A 63 -6.51 -3.88 -3.98
N ALA A 64 -7.00 -3.89 -2.74
CA ALA A 64 -6.37 -3.21 -1.61
C ALA A 64 -5.45 -4.17 -0.84
N PHE A 65 -4.37 -3.65 -0.27
CA PHE A 65 -3.42 -4.42 0.52
C PHE A 65 -3.46 -3.98 1.98
N VAL A 66 -3.63 -4.94 2.88
CA VAL A 66 -3.25 -4.79 4.29
C VAL A 66 -1.89 -5.46 4.51
N PHE A 67 -1.13 -5.02 5.49
CA PHE A 67 0.27 -5.43 5.62
C PHE A 67 0.50 -6.48 6.69
N ALA A 68 1.44 -7.38 6.40
CA ALA A 68 2.13 -8.25 7.33
C ALA A 68 3.54 -7.71 7.57
N GLU A 69 4.05 -7.90 8.79
CA GLU A 69 5.38 -7.43 9.21
C GLU A 69 6.48 -8.42 8.76
N GLY A 70 7.60 -7.89 8.26
CA GLY A 70 8.81 -8.64 7.89
C GLY A 70 8.90 -9.08 6.43
N GLU A 71 9.78 -10.05 6.15
CA GLU A 71 10.03 -10.56 4.80
C GLU A 71 9.02 -11.64 4.38
N PRO A 72 8.41 -11.53 3.18
CA PRO A 72 7.54 -12.55 2.63
C PRO A 72 8.30 -13.80 2.19
N SER A 73 7.62 -14.95 2.21
CA SER A 73 8.17 -16.21 1.66
C SER A 73 8.37 -16.16 0.13
N LYS A 74 7.55 -15.37 -0.57
CA LYS A 74 7.62 -15.12 -2.02
C LYS A 74 8.22 -13.73 -2.26
N ARG A 75 9.36 -13.67 -2.95
CA ARG A 75 10.08 -12.40 -3.19
C ARG A 75 9.29 -11.40 -4.03
N GLN A 76 8.41 -11.89 -4.90
CA GLN A 76 7.70 -11.11 -5.90
C GLN A 76 6.48 -10.35 -5.37
N VAL A 77 5.99 -10.55 -4.14
CA VAL A 77 4.77 -9.86 -3.65
C VAL A 77 4.94 -8.33 -3.60
N THR A 78 3.82 -7.60 -3.62
CA THR A 78 3.75 -6.18 -3.27
C THR A 78 4.25 -5.99 -1.83
N LYS A 79 5.18 -5.05 -1.64
CA LYS A 79 5.83 -4.82 -0.34
C LYS A 79 6.45 -3.44 -0.25
N ILE A 80 6.76 -3.06 0.98
CA ILE A 80 7.56 -1.91 1.36
C ILE A 80 8.83 -2.45 2.02
N GLY A 81 9.96 -1.87 1.64
CA GLY A 81 11.25 -2.27 2.18
C GLY A 81 11.63 -3.72 1.90
N GLY A 82 12.65 -4.18 2.62
CA GLY A 82 13.19 -5.52 2.50
C GLY A 82 13.93 -5.78 1.20
N LEU A 83 14.08 -7.06 0.85
CA LEU A 83 14.75 -7.47 -0.37
C LEU A 83 13.81 -7.39 -1.58
N PRO A 84 14.21 -6.70 -2.66
CA PRO A 84 13.40 -6.55 -3.86
C PRO A 84 13.43 -7.80 -4.75
N TYR A 85 12.48 -7.87 -5.67
CA TYR A 85 12.56 -8.70 -6.87
C TYR A 85 13.55 -8.08 -7.86
N TRP A 86 14.85 -8.32 -7.63
CA TRP A 86 15.93 -7.80 -8.48
C TRP A 86 16.81 -8.93 -9.01
N PRO A 87 17.04 -9.04 -10.34
CA PRO A 87 17.93 -10.06 -10.89
C PRO A 87 19.36 -9.96 -10.33
N ALA A 88 19.94 -11.07 -9.87
CA ALA A 88 21.30 -11.10 -9.31
C ALA A 88 22.40 -10.70 -10.30
N ALA A 89 22.14 -10.89 -11.60
CA ALA A 89 23.04 -10.52 -12.69
C ALA A 89 22.94 -9.04 -13.10
N LYS A 90 21.90 -8.33 -12.65
CA LYS A 90 21.67 -6.92 -12.99
C LYS A 90 22.38 -6.04 -11.96
N PRO A 91 23.26 -5.10 -12.37
CA PRO A 91 23.91 -4.19 -11.42
C PRO A 91 22.88 -3.35 -10.69
N TRP A 92 23.10 -3.11 -9.40
CA TRP A 92 22.24 -2.22 -8.62
C TRP A 92 22.36 -0.78 -9.14
N PRO A 93 21.24 -0.04 -9.30
CA PRO A 93 21.27 1.32 -9.82
C PRO A 93 21.92 2.28 -8.82
N THR A 94 22.61 3.29 -9.36
CA THR A 94 23.27 4.34 -8.59
C THR A 94 22.73 5.70 -9.00
N ASN A 95 22.65 6.63 -8.06
CA ASN A 95 22.30 8.03 -8.30
C ASN A 95 23.44 8.78 -9.03
N ALA A 96 23.23 10.08 -9.29
CA ALA A 96 24.19 10.92 -10.02
C ALA A 96 25.59 11.00 -9.36
N ASP A 97 25.66 10.83 -8.03
CA ASP A 97 26.90 10.85 -7.27
C ASP A 97 27.59 9.47 -7.20
N GLY A 98 26.98 8.43 -7.79
CA GLY A 98 27.48 7.06 -7.78
C GLY A 98 27.11 6.27 -6.52
N SER A 99 26.30 6.84 -5.62
CA SER A 99 25.77 6.13 -4.46
C SER A 99 24.63 5.20 -4.87
N PRO A 100 24.47 4.02 -4.23
CA PRO A 100 23.35 3.13 -4.49
C PRO A 100 22.01 3.84 -4.26
N MET A 101 21.07 3.69 -5.19
CA MET A 101 19.69 4.14 -4.98
C MET A 101 18.99 3.27 -3.94
N TRP A 102 18.06 3.86 -3.21
CA TRP A 102 17.32 3.21 -2.13
C TRP A 102 16.13 2.46 -2.67
N PHE A 103 15.89 1.25 -2.17
CA PHE A 103 14.66 0.52 -2.48
C PHE A 103 13.57 0.94 -1.51
N MET A 104 12.49 1.52 -2.02
CA MET A 104 11.36 1.97 -1.21
C MET A 104 10.26 0.91 -1.15
N ALA A 105 9.78 0.48 -2.32
CA ALA A 105 8.65 -0.43 -2.43
C ALA A 105 8.63 -1.13 -3.79
N GLN A 106 7.85 -2.20 -3.88
CA GLN A 106 7.46 -2.77 -5.17
C GLN A 106 5.97 -3.12 -5.18
N ILE A 107 5.38 -3.07 -6.36
CA ILE A 107 3.98 -3.44 -6.61
C ILE A 107 3.97 -4.56 -7.65
N ASN A 108 3.32 -5.67 -7.32
CA ASN A 108 3.15 -6.81 -8.21
C ASN A 108 1.72 -6.86 -8.74
N PHE A 109 1.59 -6.81 -10.07
CA PHE A 109 0.32 -6.74 -10.77
C PHE A 109 -0.24 -8.10 -11.22
N CYS A 110 0.50 -9.20 -11.05
CA CYS A 110 0.10 -10.53 -11.56
C CYS A 110 -1.28 -10.99 -11.08
N ASP A 111 -1.68 -10.64 -9.85
CA ASP A 111 -2.98 -11.00 -9.28
C ASP A 111 -4.11 -9.99 -9.63
N SER A 112 -3.77 -8.91 -10.34
CA SER A 112 -4.64 -7.74 -10.57
C SER A 112 -4.62 -7.27 -12.03
N LEU A 113 -4.18 -8.12 -12.97
CA LEU A 113 -4.09 -7.77 -14.40
C LEU A 113 -5.44 -7.42 -15.03
N ASP A 114 -6.56 -7.86 -14.44
CA ASP A 114 -7.91 -7.50 -14.88
C ASP A 114 -8.33 -6.07 -14.48
N LEU A 115 -7.54 -5.41 -13.62
CA LEU A 115 -7.81 -4.06 -13.11
C LEU A 115 -7.00 -2.96 -13.79
N VAL A 116 -6.05 -3.32 -14.63
CA VAL A 116 -5.05 -2.41 -15.21
C VAL A 116 -4.96 -2.59 -16.73
N PRO A 117 -4.48 -1.59 -17.48
CA PRO A 117 -4.13 -1.78 -18.88
C PRO A 117 -2.96 -2.76 -19.04
N GLU A 118 -2.59 -3.07 -20.28
CA GLU A 118 -1.36 -3.80 -20.58
C GLU A 118 -0.14 -3.06 -19.98
N LEU A 119 0.67 -3.78 -19.20
CA LEU A 119 1.80 -3.23 -18.47
C LEU A 119 3.13 -3.64 -19.14
N PRO A 120 4.19 -2.80 -19.05
CA PRO A 120 5.53 -3.17 -19.55
C PRO A 120 6.21 -4.32 -18.80
N GLY A 121 5.74 -4.65 -17.59
CA GLY A 121 6.22 -5.76 -16.79
C GLY A 121 5.24 -6.15 -15.70
N ASP A 122 5.58 -7.21 -14.97
CA ASP A 122 4.75 -7.78 -13.90
C ASP A 122 4.88 -7.03 -12.57
N ILE A 123 6.09 -6.51 -12.30
CA ILE A 123 6.44 -5.84 -11.05
C ILE A 123 6.99 -4.47 -11.36
N LEU A 124 6.47 -3.47 -10.66
CA LEU A 124 7.03 -2.12 -10.63
C LEU A 124 7.84 -1.93 -9.35
N LEU A 125 9.15 -1.72 -9.47
CA LEU A 125 10.02 -1.32 -8.37
C LEU A 125 10.09 0.21 -8.31
N ILE A 126 10.04 0.74 -7.09
CA ILE A 126 10.13 2.16 -6.77
C ILE A 126 11.41 2.35 -5.97
N LEU A 127 12.33 3.12 -6.53
CA LEU A 127 13.59 3.49 -5.90
C LEU A 127 13.67 5.00 -5.70
N THR A 128 14.45 5.44 -4.72
CA THR A 128 14.72 6.85 -4.45
C THR A 128 16.21 7.16 -4.48
N GLU A 129 16.59 8.39 -4.78
CA GLU A 129 18.00 8.82 -4.78
C GLU A 129 18.61 8.84 -3.37
N ASP A 130 17.79 9.09 -2.34
CA ASP A 130 18.14 9.07 -0.92
C ASP A 130 16.97 8.56 -0.06
N GLU A 131 17.19 8.41 1.26
CA GLU A 131 16.22 7.91 2.24
C GLU A 131 14.98 8.82 2.37
N ALA A 132 15.14 10.14 2.24
CA ALA A 132 14.04 11.09 2.45
C ALA A 132 13.33 11.50 1.15
N GLY A 133 13.76 10.96 0.00
CA GLY A 133 13.27 11.34 -1.32
C GLY A 133 11.76 11.18 -1.49
N TRP A 134 11.12 10.32 -0.71
CA TRP A 134 9.67 10.12 -0.71
C TRP A 134 8.88 11.10 0.17
N CYS A 135 9.53 11.81 1.11
CA CYS A 135 8.85 12.65 2.09
C CYS A 135 8.59 14.09 1.61
N TYR A 136 9.40 14.61 0.69
CA TYR A 136 9.45 16.06 0.43
C TYR A 136 9.41 16.49 -1.04
N ASP A 137 9.57 15.57 -2.01
CA ASP A 137 9.71 15.95 -3.42
C ASP A 137 8.54 15.50 -4.30
N ASP A 138 8.27 16.28 -5.35
CA ASP A 138 7.23 16.07 -6.37
C ASP A 138 7.60 14.88 -7.29
N CYS A 139 7.84 13.69 -6.73
CA CYS A 139 8.27 12.49 -7.45
C CYS A 139 9.62 12.57 -8.20
N LYS A 140 10.36 13.70 -8.14
CA LYS A 140 11.52 13.91 -9.02
C LYS A 140 12.71 13.01 -8.69
N SER A 141 12.88 12.67 -7.42
CA SER A 141 13.91 11.75 -6.92
C SER A 141 13.49 10.27 -7.00
N MET A 142 12.31 9.98 -7.56
CA MET A 142 11.80 8.61 -7.68
C MET A 142 12.12 8.00 -9.04
N HIS A 143 12.51 6.74 -9.00
CA HIS A 143 12.83 5.93 -10.17
C HIS A 143 11.92 4.70 -10.22
N PHE A 144 11.25 4.55 -11.36
CA PHE A 144 10.27 3.51 -11.62
C PHE A 144 10.86 2.49 -12.58
N ILE A 145 11.03 1.24 -12.12
CA ILE A 145 11.68 0.18 -12.90
C ILE A 145 10.71 -0.99 -13.03
N TRP A 146 10.42 -1.38 -14.27
CA TRP A 146 9.65 -2.58 -14.57
C TRP A 146 10.54 -3.82 -14.60
N GLU A 147 10.05 -4.90 -13.99
CA GLU A 147 10.65 -6.24 -14.05
C GLU A 147 9.56 -7.28 -14.38
N ASN A 148 9.98 -8.37 -15.03
CA ASN A 148 9.12 -9.51 -15.32
C ASN A 148 9.44 -10.66 -14.35
N VAL A 149 8.41 -11.37 -13.91
CA VAL A 149 8.58 -12.54 -13.06
C VAL A 149 9.10 -13.70 -13.92
N THR A 150 10.29 -14.16 -13.58
CA THR A 150 10.99 -15.28 -14.21
C THR A 150 11.63 -16.19 -13.14
N ASP A 151 12.18 -17.32 -13.56
CA ASP A 151 12.90 -18.27 -12.69
C ASP A 151 14.38 -17.89 -12.44
N GLN A 152 14.75 -16.63 -12.69
CA GLN A 152 16.13 -16.17 -12.54
C GLN A 152 16.57 -16.09 -11.07
N GLU A 153 17.88 -16.16 -10.84
CA GLU A 153 18.47 -15.90 -9.53
C GLU A 153 18.26 -14.43 -9.15
N LEU A 154 17.79 -14.19 -7.92
CA LEU A 154 17.54 -12.86 -7.39
C LEU A 154 18.66 -12.41 -6.46
N ILE A 155 18.78 -11.10 -6.27
CA ILE A 155 19.76 -10.50 -5.38
C ILE A 155 19.65 -11.10 -3.97
N SER A 156 20.82 -11.48 -3.45
CA SER A 156 20.98 -11.98 -2.09
C SER A 156 21.23 -10.84 -1.12
N GLN A 157 20.98 -11.05 0.17
CA GLN A 157 21.28 -10.04 1.20
C GLN A 157 22.72 -9.53 1.14
N GLN A 158 23.69 -10.40 0.85
CA GLN A 158 25.11 -10.03 0.78
C GLN A 158 25.47 -9.16 -0.43
N LYS A 159 24.63 -9.12 -1.46
CA LYS A 159 24.82 -8.29 -2.66
C LYS A 159 23.92 -7.07 -2.66
N PHE A 160 22.89 -7.06 -1.82
CA PHE A 160 22.03 -5.91 -1.62
C PHE A 160 22.84 -4.81 -0.92
N PRO A 161 22.77 -3.55 -1.38
CA PRO A 161 23.52 -2.48 -0.74
C PRO A 161 23.16 -2.35 0.73
N GLU A 162 24.18 -2.07 1.54
CA GLU A 162 23.96 -1.66 2.93
C GLU A 162 23.65 -0.16 2.93
N PHE A 163 22.58 0.20 3.63
CA PHE A 163 22.13 1.57 3.78
C PHE A 163 22.27 1.98 5.24
N ASP A 164 22.78 3.20 5.47
CA ASP A 164 22.83 3.81 6.80
C ASP A 164 21.51 4.56 7.00
N TYR A 165 20.57 3.92 7.69
CA TYR A 165 19.23 4.44 7.90
C TYR A 165 19.26 5.48 9.03
N GLU A 166 19.02 6.75 8.71
CA GLU A 166 18.81 7.77 9.73
C GLU A 166 17.46 7.58 10.43
N TYR A 167 16.47 7.03 9.72
CA TYR A 167 15.12 6.75 10.21
C TYR A 167 14.86 5.26 10.27
N THR A 168 13.97 4.83 11.17
CA THR A 168 13.64 3.41 11.21
C THR A 168 12.84 3.02 9.96
N HIS A 169 13.22 1.91 9.34
CA HIS A 169 12.62 1.41 8.12
C HIS A 169 11.60 0.32 8.43
N PHE A 170 10.41 0.43 7.83
CA PHE A 170 9.39 -0.60 7.90
C PHE A 170 9.56 -1.60 6.76
N ASP A 171 9.81 -2.86 7.11
CA ASP A 171 9.75 -3.98 6.19
C ASP A 171 8.39 -4.68 6.34
N GLY A 172 7.61 -4.73 5.26
CA GLY A 172 6.32 -5.40 5.28
C GLY A 172 5.78 -5.72 3.91
N TYR A 173 4.91 -6.73 3.85
CA TYR A 173 4.34 -7.23 2.60
C TYR A 173 2.82 -7.23 2.60
N GLY A 174 2.25 -7.00 1.42
CA GLY A 174 0.81 -6.92 1.21
C GLY A 174 0.13 -8.29 1.21
N VAL A 175 -1.00 -8.35 1.90
CA VAL A 175 -2.02 -9.40 1.82
C VAL A 175 -3.23 -8.79 1.11
N ILE A 176 -3.64 -9.41 0.02
CA ILE A 176 -4.57 -8.81 -0.94
C ILE A 176 -6.03 -8.99 -0.50
N TYR A 177 -6.84 -7.96 -0.72
CA TYR A 177 -8.29 -7.97 -0.58
C TYR A 177 -8.95 -7.27 -1.77
N ARG A 178 -9.72 -8.04 -2.55
CA ARG A 178 -10.50 -7.53 -3.68
C ARG A 178 -11.77 -6.85 -3.18
N THR A 179 -11.94 -5.58 -3.50
CA THR A 179 -13.12 -4.75 -3.20
C THR A 179 -13.40 -3.78 -4.35
N ALA A 180 -14.04 -2.65 -4.07
CA ALA A 180 -14.24 -1.56 -5.00
C ALA A 180 -14.18 -0.20 -4.29
N ASP A 181 -13.83 0.82 -5.07
CA ASP A 181 -14.01 2.23 -4.71
C ASP A 181 -15.37 2.75 -5.22
N TYR A 182 -15.98 3.66 -4.45
CA TYR A 182 -17.31 4.20 -4.71
C TYR A 182 -17.27 5.74 -4.72
N PRO A 183 -16.60 6.40 -5.68
CA PRO A 183 -16.49 7.86 -5.70
C PRO A 183 -17.85 8.59 -5.72
N GLU A 184 -18.87 7.98 -6.31
CA GLU A 184 -20.25 8.51 -6.29
C GLU A 184 -20.87 8.56 -4.89
N ALA A 185 -20.31 7.81 -3.93
CA ALA A 185 -20.76 7.79 -2.54
C ALA A 185 -19.99 8.78 -1.65
N SER A 186 -18.98 9.49 -2.16
CA SER A 186 -18.14 10.38 -1.32
C SER A 186 -18.93 11.46 -0.62
N ALA A 187 -19.84 12.15 -1.31
CA ALA A 187 -20.69 13.18 -0.68
C ALA A 187 -21.57 12.60 0.44
N ALA A 188 -22.13 11.40 0.25
CA ALA A 188 -22.93 10.73 1.26
C ALA A 188 -22.08 10.24 2.44
N ALA A 189 -20.83 9.85 2.19
CA ALA A 189 -19.89 9.47 3.23
C ALA A 189 -19.48 10.69 4.09
N GLU A 190 -19.21 11.83 3.46
CA GLU A 190 -18.84 13.09 4.16
C GLU A 190 -19.94 13.64 5.07
N GLU A 191 -21.21 13.27 4.83
CA GLU A 191 -22.35 13.61 5.69
C GLU A 191 -22.46 12.75 6.95
N LEU A 192 -21.69 11.66 7.06
CA LEU A 192 -21.72 10.77 8.21
C LEU A 192 -21.02 11.42 9.42
N ASP A 193 -21.62 11.29 10.60
CA ASP A 193 -21.00 11.63 11.90
C ASP A 193 -20.01 10.53 12.32
N VAL A 194 -18.98 10.35 11.49
CA VAL A 194 -17.91 9.35 11.65
C VAL A 194 -16.59 10.06 11.39
N ARG A 195 -15.58 9.77 12.20
CA ARG A 195 -14.25 10.35 12.02
C ARG A 195 -13.63 9.90 10.69
N ASP A 196 -12.93 10.81 10.02
CA ASP A 196 -12.21 10.59 8.75
C ASP A 196 -13.12 10.00 7.65
N ASN A 197 -14.38 10.44 7.63
CA ASN A 197 -15.43 9.90 6.76
C ASN A 197 -15.13 10.00 5.25
N TYR A 198 -14.25 10.92 4.86
CA TYR A 198 -13.76 11.10 3.50
C TYR A 198 -12.96 9.88 2.98
N CYS A 199 -12.43 9.02 3.86
CA CYS A 199 -11.71 7.79 3.49
C CYS A 199 -12.64 6.58 3.23
N ILE A 200 -13.96 6.72 3.47
CA ILE A 200 -14.86 5.55 3.44
C ILE A 200 -15.23 5.19 2.00
N ALA A 201 -15.52 6.18 1.16
CA ALA A 201 -16.01 5.93 -0.20
C ALA A 201 -14.90 5.45 -1.15
N VAL A 202 -13.72 6.07 -1.07
CA VAL A 202 -12.52 5.71 -1.85
C VAL A 202 -11.42 5.37 -0.86
N LEU A 203 -10.83 4.18 -0.98
CA LEU A 203 -9.85 3.69 -0.01
C LEU A 203 -8.51 4.43 -0.15
N PRO A 204 -7.99 5.06 0.91
CA PRO A 204 -6.60 5.48 0.97
C PRO A 204 -5.77 4.27 1.40
N ALA A 205 -5.27 3.51 0.44
CA ALA A 205 -4.60 2.24 0.68
C ALA A 205 -3.42 2.07 -0.28
N VAL A 206 -2.50 1.18 0.05
CA VAL A 206 -1.71 0.56 -1.01
C VAL A 206 -2.67 -0.29 -1.83
N LYS A 207 -2.81 0.03 -3.12
CA LYS A 207 -3.83 -0.61 -3.97
C LYS A 207 -3.47 -0.61 -5.45
N ILE A 208 -4.10 -1.53 -6.18
CA ILE A 208 -4.06 -1.66 -7.65
C ILE A 208 -5.49 -1.52 -8.18
N GLY A 209 -5.65 -0.77 -9.28
CA GLY A 209 -6.97 -0.43 -9.80
C GLY A 209 -7.72 0.55 -8.89
N GLY A 210 -9.04 0.66 -9.07
CA GLY A 210 -9.85 1.63 -8.34
C GLY A 210 -9.75 3.04 -8.90
N VAL A 211 -9.89 4.02 -8.02
CA VAL A 211 -9.65 5.44 -8.32
C VAL A 211 -8.69 6.02 -7.30
N PRO A 212 -7.82 6.97 -7.69
CA PRO A 212 -6.94 7.64 -6.73
C PRO A 212 -7.75 8.32 -5.63
N ASP A 213 -7.31 8.21 -4.38
CA ASP A 213 -7.92 8.98 -3.29
C ASP A 213 -7.68 10.48 -3.52
N HIS A 214 -8.65 11.30 -3.12
CA HIS A 214 -8.51 12.76 -3.05
C HIS A 214 -8.21 13.57 -4.34
N LEU A 215 -8.03 12.94 -5.52
CA LEU A 215 -7.83 13.64 -6.80
C LEU A 215 -9.08 14.29 -7.43
N TYR A 216 -10.00 14.79 -6.62
CA TYR A 216 -11.05 15.72 -7.07
C TYR A 216 -10.51 17.09 -7.53
N ARG A 217 -9.21 17.36 -7.37
CA ARG A 217 -8.57 18.66 -7.67
C ARG A 217 -7.57 18.64 -8.83
N GLY A 218 -7.86 17.87 -9.88
CA GLY A 218 -7.27 18.14 -11.19
C GLY A 218 -5.81 17.73 -11.37
N CYS A 219 -5.38 16.65 -10.72
CA CYS A 219 -4.09 16.06 -11.05
C CYS A 219 -4.18 15.38 -12.42
N VAL A 220 -3.78 16.11 -13.46
CA VAL A 220 -3.68 15.60 -14.83
C VAL A 220 -2.25 15.10 -15.04
N SER A 221 -1.90 14.03 -14.33
CA SER A 221 -0.72 13.27 -14.73
C SER A 221 -1.11 12.54 -16.03
N GLY A 222 -0.39 12.81 -17.13
CA GLY A 222 -0.75 12.46 -18.50
C GLY A 222 -0.74 10.96 -18.84
N GLY A 223 -1.39 10.14 -18.02
CA GLY A 223 -1.44 8.68 -18.12
C GLY A 223 -2.70 8.09 -17.47
N VAL A 224 -2.78 6.76 -17.47
CA VAL A 224 -3.87 5.98 -16.87
C VAL A 224 -3.49 5.61 -15.45
N TYR A 225 -4.35 5.87 -14.46
CA TYR A 225 -4.12 5.44 -13.08
C TYR A 225 -4.05 3.91 -13.01
N ILE A 226 -3.01 3.37 -12.36
CA ILE A 226 -2.81 1.92 -12.23
C ILE A 226 -2.72 1.45 -10.78
N ALA A 227 -2.18 2.28 -9.89
CA ALA A 227 -1.93 1.90 -8.51
C ALA A 227 -1.69 3.12 -7.62
N GLN A 228 -1.70 2.89 -6.32
CA GLN A 228 -1.37 3.86 -5.30
C GLN A 228 -0.57 3.21 -4.18
N LEU A 229 0.38 3.96 -3.64
CA LEU A 229 1.11 3.62 -2.44
C LEU A 229 0.70 4.63 -1.36
N ALA A 230 -0.15 4.23 -0.42
CA ALA A 230 -0.50 5.06 0.73
C ALA A 230 0.51 4.88 1.87
N SER A 231 0.54 5.84 2.79
CA SER A 231 1.26 5.68 4.05
C SER A 231 0.71 4.48 4.84
N VAL A 232 1.60 3.70 5.44
CA VAL A 232 1.28 2.46 6.17
C VAL A 232 1.63 2.64 7.64
N ASN A 233 0.67 2.36 8.53
CA ASN A 233 0.81 2.51 9.98
C ASN A 233 0.04 1.42 10.73
N ALA A 234 0.66 0.78 11.72
CA ALA A 234 -0.05 -0.13 12.62
C ALA A 234 -1.05 0.60 13.52
N VAL A 235 -2.25 0.05 13.75
CA VAL A 235 -3.14 0.59 14.79
C VAL A 235 -2.74 0.01 16.16
N PRO A 236 -2.30 0.84 17.13
CA PRO A 236 -1.89 0.36 18.44
C PRO A 236 -3.10 -0.15 19.22
N GLU A 237 -2.87 -1.00 20.22
CA GLU A 237 -3.91 -1.50 21.14
C GLU A 237 -5.06 -2.31 20.47
N ILE A 238 -4.97 -2.56 19.16
CA ILE A 238 -5.91 -3.40 18.42
C ILE A 238 -5.27 -4.75 18.12
N ARG A 239 -6.05 -5.84 18.26
CA ARG A 239 -5.63 -7.19 17.89
C ARG A 239 -5.43 -7.24 16.37
N TYR A 240 -4.38 -7.89 15.90
CA TYR A 240 -3.98 -7.83 14.49
C TYR A 240 -3.66 -6.41 13.98
N PRO A 241 -2.65 -5.72 14.57
CA PRO A 241 -2.13 -4.49 13.98
C PRO A 241 -1.51 -4.73 12.60
N TRP A 242 -1.03 -5.96 12.36
CA TRP A 242 -0.59 -6.49 11.07
C TRP A 242 -1.24 -7.85 10.80
N ALA A 243 -1.32 -8.25 9.53
CA ALA A 243 -2.02 -9.46 9.11
C ALA A 243 -1.44 -10.76 9.71
N ASN A 244 -0.14 -10.78 10.01
CA ASN A 244 0.57 -11.95 10.57
C ASN A 244 0.85 -11.84 12.08
N ARG A 245 0.39 -10.78 12.76
CA ARG A 245 0.70 -10.51 14.17
C ARG A 245 -0.58 -10.36 14.97
N GLU A 246 -0.97 -11.35 15.76
CA GLU A 246 -2.20 -11.26 16.55
C GLU A 246 -2.13 -10.27 17.72
N THR A 247 -1.00 -10.23 18.43
CA THR A 247 -0.84 -9.43 19.64
C THR A 247 -0.74 -7.93 19.30
N PRO A 248 -1.54 -7.07 19.97
CA PRO A 248 -1.42 -5.61 19.85
C PRO A 248 -0.01 -5.10 20.19
N TYR A 249 0.31 -3.89 19.73
CA TYR A 249 1.47 -3.16 20.26
C TYR A 249 1.12 -2.53 21.61
N ASP A 250 2.06 -2.60 22.55
CA ASP A 250 1.97 -1.94 23.84
C ASP A 250 2.40 -0.47 23.68
N GLY A 251 1.51 0.47 24.04
CA GLY A 251 1.79 1.91 24.06
C GLY A 251 1.19 2.67 22.87
N GLY A 252 0.67 3.87 23.14
CA GLY A 252 0.23 4.80 22.10
C GLY A 252 1.39 5.31 21.25
N PHE A 253 1.09 5.84 20.06
CA PHE A 253 2.06 6.48 19.18
C PHE A 253 2.76 7.67 19.90
N GLY A 254 3.90 7.43 20.52
CA GLY A 254 4.90 8.45 20.78
C GLY A 254 5.76 8.71 19.54
N GLU A 255 6.40 9.89 19.48
CA GLU A 255 7.30 10.31 18.40
C GLU A 255 8.42 9.29 18.09
N THR A 256 8.77 8.42 19.05
CA THR A 256 9.79 7.38 18.89
C THR A 256 9.25 5.99 18.51
N SER A 257 7.95 5.76 18.64
CA SER A 257 7.29 4.46 18.29
C SER A 257 6.64 4.46 16.91
N ALA A 258 6.39 5.64 16.33
CA ALA A 258 5.93 5.76 14.95
C ALA A 258 7.02 5.26 13.96
N GLY A 259 8.30 5.49 14.26
CA GLY A 259 9.40 5.14 13.35
C GLY A 259 9.47 3.66 12.98
N ASN A 260 9.33 2.74 13.94
CA ASN A 260 9.60 1.31 13.70
C ASN A 260 8.46 0.57 13.01
N TYR A 261 7.27 1.15 12.94
CA TYR A 261 6.04 0.46 12.49
C TYR A 261 5.25 1.28 11.48
N SER A 262 5.92 2.21 10.78
CA SER A 262 5.28 2.97 9.74
C SER A 262 6.19 3.25 8.55
N MET A 263 5.56 3.43 7.40
CA MET A 263 6.13 4.14 6.28
C MET A 263 5.22 5.34 6.01
N MET A 264 5.77 6.54 6.12
CA MET A 264 5.04 7.79 5.95
C MET A 264 5.47 8.45 4.63
N ILE A 265 4.51 8.71 3.76
CA ILE A 265 4.70 9.47 2.52
C ILE A 265 4.26 10.91 2.82
N GLY A 266 5.18 11.80 3.18
CA GLY A 266 4.83 13.10 3.76
C GLY A 266 4.14 12.96 5.13
N ASP A 267 3.15 13.81 5.44
CA ASP A 267 2.39 13.76 6.71
C ASP A 267 1.14 12.85 6.58
N MET A 268 1.32 11.58 6.22
CA MET A 268 0.27 10.57 5.91
C MET A 268 -0.29 10.54 4.49
N GLY A 269 0.44 11.08 3.53
CA GLY A 269 0.05 11.14 2.13
C GLY A 269 0.02 9.81 1.37
N SER A 270 -0.31 9.95 0.09
CA SER A 270 -0.37 8.88 -0.90
C SER A 270 0.43 9.25 -2.15
N LEU A 271 1.09 8.26 -2.74
CA LEU A 271 1.70 8.34 -4.06
C LEU A 271 0.78 7.67 -5.08
N HIS A 272 0.26 8.44 -6.02
CA HIS A 272 -0.58 7.95 -7.11
C HIS A 272 0.25 7.64 -8.34
N LEU A 273 0.10 6.46 -8.93
CA LEU A 273 0.90 6.00 -10.05
C LEU A 273 0.06 5.95 -11.33
N PHE A 274 0.60 6.53 -12.40
CA PHE A 274 -0.05 6.62 -13.69
C PHE A 274 0.86 6.11 -14.79
N LEU A 275 0.34 5.22 -15.63
CA LEU A 275 1.02 4.67 -16.78
C LEU A 275 0.84 5.57 -18.01
N LYS A 276 1.95 6.02 -18.58
CA LYS A 276 1.96 6.75 -19.86
C LYS A 276 1.90 5.77 -21.04
N PRO A 277 1.50 6.25 -22.24
CA PRO A 277 1.48 5.41 -23.44
C PRO A 277 2.82 4.80 -23.85
N ASP A 278 3.95 5.36 -23.39
CA ASP A 278 5.30 4.84 -23.66
C ASP A 278 5.79 3.82 -22.61
N GLY A 279 4.92 3.44 -21.66
CA GLY A 279 5.23 2.52 -20.57
C GLY A 279 5.92 3.16 -19.36
N THR A 280 6.26 4.45 -19.42
CA THR A 280 6.84 5.14 -18.27
C THR A 280 5.78 5.48 -17.22
N ILE A 281 6.22 5.61 -15.97
CA ILE A 281 5.36 6.02 -14.85
C ILE A 281 5.49 7.52 -14.63
N THR A 282 4.36 8.19 -14.44
CA THR A 282 4.30 9.44 -13.69
C THR A 282 3.59 9.23 -12.38
N CYS A 283 3.92 10.05 -11.40
CA CYS A 283 3.20 10.06 -10.16
C CYS A 283 2.84 11.46 -9.69
N SER A 284 1.94 11.49 -8.72
CA SER A 284 1.63 12.67 -7.94
C SER A 284 1.52 12.28 -6.48
N SER A 285 2.14 13.05 -5.61
CA SER A 285 1.96 12.96 -4.17
C SER A 285 0.82 13.87 -3.73
N GLU A 286 0.10 13.44 -2.70
CA GLU A 286 -0.79 14.30 -1.93
C GLU A 286 -0.39 14.16 -0.47
N THR A 287 -0.14 15.28 0.20
CA THR A 287 0.15 15.34 1.64
C THR A 287 -1.08 15.90 2.35
N HIS A 288 -1.53 15.24 3.42
CA HIS A 288 -2.68 15.68 4.21
C HIS A 288 -2.34 16.82 5.17
#